data_AF-A0A939BFJ3-F1
#
_entry.id   AF-A0A939BFJ3-F1
#
_cell.length_a   1.000
_cell.length_b   1.000
_cell.length_c   1.000
_cell.angle_alpha   90.00
_cell.angle_beta   90.00
_cell.angle_gamma   90.00
#
_symmetry.space_group_name_H-M   'P 1'
#
loop_
_entity.id
_entity.type
_entity.pdbx_description
1 polymer ?
#
loop_
_entity_poly.entity_id
_entity_poly.type
_entity_poly.pdbx_seq_one_letter_code
_entity_poly.pdbx_strand_id
1 'polypeptide(L)'
;MSRNNRIAYLITTLCVLASAFFIYGSLASIGSLIFENKWASFCYFGLLGGIGFSMLLSDVILAVTFFKKRSLSFKIVAAILWPITAACIFYAGVALYIPYQIYNIVKIVKEKNPPELPKQKEAV
;
A
#
# COMPACT_ATOMS: atom_id res chain seq x y z
N MET A 1 -9.52 -10.34 4.42
CA MET A 1 -9.01 -10.35 3.03
C MET A 1 -8.59 -11.78 2.72
N SER A 2 -9.12 -12.38 1.65
CA SER A 2 -8.68 -13.68 1.14
C SER A 2 -7.29 -13.56 0.48
N ARG A 3 -6.61 -14.70 0.25
CA ARG A 3 -5.30 -14.74 -0.43
C ARG A 3 -5.31 -14.02 -1.78
N ASN A 4 -6.30 -14.29 -2.61
CA ASN A 4 -6.43 -13.68 -3.96
C ASN A 4 -6.55 -12.15 -3.87
N ASN A 5 -7.29 -11.64 -2.89
CA ASN A 5 -7.42 -10.20 -2.68
C ASN A 5 -6.11 -9.55 -2.21
N ARG A 6 -5.27 -10.26 -1.43
CA ARG A 6 -3.94 -9.78 -1.04
C ARG A 6 -2.99 -9.72 -2.22
N ILE A 7 -3.02 -10.75 -3.08
CA ILE A 7 -2.22 -10.79 -4.32
C ILE A 7 -2.65 -9.65 -5.25
N ALA A 8 -3.96 -9.47 -5.45
CA ALA A 8 -4.48 -8.36 -6.26
C ALA A 8 -4.04 -7.01 -5.69
N TYR A 9 -4.13 -6.80 -4.37
CA TYR A 9 -3.64 -5.58 -3.72
C TYR A 9 -2.14 -5.33 -3.98
N LEU A 10 -1.29 -6.35 -3.82
CA LEU A 10 0.15 -6.26 -4.08
C LEU A 10 0.44 -5.93 -5.55
N ILE A 11 -0.19 -6.64 -6.49
CA ILE A 11 0.01 -6.40 -7.93
C ILE A 11 -0.42 -4.98 -8.29
N THR A 12 -1.61 -4.54 -7.86
CA THR A 12 -2.10 -3.20 -8.21
C THR A 12 -1.21 -2.10 -7.63
N THR A 13 -0.77 -2.24 -6.38
CA THR A 13 0.13 -1.25 -5.75
C THR A 13 1.51 -1.22 -6.43
N LEU A 14 2.06 -2.37 -6.83
CA LEU A 14 3.30 -2.46 -7.60
C LEU A 14 3.16 -1.87 -9.02
N CYS A 15 2.05 -2.11 -9.71
CA CYS A 15 1.79 -1.54 -11.03
C CYS A 15 1.72 -0.01 -10.97
N VAL A 16 1.07 0.55 -9.93
CA VAL A 16 1.05 2.00 -9.72
C VAL A 16 2.43 2.52 -9.34
N LEU A 17 3.17 1.81 -8.49
CA LEU A 17 4.55 2.17 -8.13
C LEU A 17 5.42 2.27 -9.38
N ALA A 18 5.41 1.25 -10.23
CA ALA A 18 6.21 1.23 -11.46
C ALA A 18 5.77 2.33 -12.43
N SER A 19 4.46 2.47 -12.68
CA SER A 19 3.94 3.49 -13.59
C SER A 19 4.29 4.91 -13.13
N ALA A 20 4.03 5.22 -11.86
CA ALA A 20 4.34 6.53 -11.31
C ALA A 20 5.85 6.78 -11.25
N PHE A 21 6.67 5.75 -10.98
CA PHE A 21 8.12 5.87 -11.04
C PHE A 21 8.60 6.30 -12.43
N PHE A 22 8.14 5.63 -13.48
CA PHE A 22 8.55 5.98 -14.85
C PHE A 22 8.04 7.34 -15.29
N ILE A 23 6.78 7.69 -14.98
CA ILE A 23 6.19 8.98 -15.35
C ILE A 23 6.92 10.12 -14.66
N TYR A 24 7.04 10.08 -13.33
CA TYR A 24 7.63 11.17 -12.56
C TYR A 24 9.16 11.23 -12.72
N GLY A 25 9.84 10.09 -12.85
CA GLY A 25 11.26 10.06 -13.17
C GLY A 25 11.55 10.68 -14.54
N SER A 26 10.77 10.33 -15.56
CA SER A 26 10.94 10.90 -16.91
C SER A 26 10.67 12.40 -16.93
N LEU A 27 9.58 12.84 -16.28
CA LEU A 27 9.23 14.26 -16.19
C LEU A 27 10.33 15.08 -15.50
N ALA A 28 10.91 14.56 -14.41
CA ALA A 28 12.00 15.22 -13.71
C ALA A 28 13.31 15.26 -14.50
N SER A 29 13.54 14.28 -15.37
CA SER A 29 14.73 14.22 -16.23
C SER A 29 14.72 15.28 -17.34
N ILE A 30 13.52 15.70 -17.75
CA ILE A 30 13.34 16.76 -18.75
C ILE A 30 13.59 18.14 -18.12
N GLY A 31 13.11 18.36 -16.90
CA GLY A 31 13.14 19.67 -16.24
C GLY A 31 14.36 19.96 -15.35
N SER A 32 15.25 18.99 -15.09
CA SER A 32 16.36 19.04 -14.11
C SER A 32 16.08 20.01 -12.94
N LEU A 33 14.97 19.77 -12.23
CA LEU A 33 14.39 20.75 -11.31
C LEU A 33 15.27 21.03 -10.08
N ILE A 34 16.13 20.09 -9.69
CA ILE A 34 16.94 20.17 -8.46
C ILE A 34 18.36 19.62 -8.66
N PHE A 35 18.54 18.53 -9.42
CA PHE A 35 19.87 17.95 -9.68
C PHE A 35 20.29 18.17 -11.14
N GLU A 36 21.51 18.67 -11.35
CA GLU A 36 22.12 18.75 -12.68
C GLU A 36 22.28 17.36 -13.32
N ASN A 37 22.49 16.32 -12.48
CA ASN A 37 22.55 14.95 -12.94
C ASN A 37 21.13 14.41 -13.24
N LYS A 38 20.84 14.23 -14.53
CA LYS A 38 19.55 13.70 -15.02
C LYS A 38 19.20 12.33 -14.44
N TRP A 39 20.18 11.45 -14.24
CA TRP A 39 19.94 10.13 -13.64
C TRP A 39 19.57 10.21 -12.17
N ALA A 40 20.23 11.09 -11.42
CA ALA A 40 19.89 11.33 -10.02
C ALA A 40 18.46 11.91 -9.88
N SER A 41 18.12 12.88 -10.73
CA SER A 41 16.76 13.42 -10.82
C SER A 41 15.74 12.34 -11.18
N PHE A 42 16.02 11.50 -12.18
CA PHE A 42 15.15 10.39 -12.58
C PHE A 42 14.84 9.46 -11.41
N CYS A 43 15.88 8.97 -10.74
CA CYS A 43 15.72 8.02 -9.64
C CYS A 43 15.02 8.64 -8.44
N TYR A 44 15.39 9.86 -8.04
CA TYR A 44 14.82 10.52 -6.87
C TYR A 44 13.32 10.82 -7.04
N PHE A 45 12.96 11.51 -8.11
CA PHE A 45 11.56 11.87 -8.38
C PHE A 45 10.74 10.66 -8.82
N GLY A 46 11.36 9.68 -9.48
CA GLY A 46 10.74 8.39 -9.76
C GLY A 46 10.39 7.66 -8.46
N LEU A 47 11.31 7.54 -7.50
CA LEU A 47 11.02 6.89 -6.22
C LEU A 47 9.96 7.65 -5.42
N LEU A 48 10.04 8.98 -5.35
CA LEU A 48 9.05 9.82 -4.69
C LEU A 48 7.65 9.66 -5.30
N GLY A 49 7.56 9.71 -6.63
CA GLY A 49 6.29 9.49 -7.34
C GLY A 49 5.79 8.06 -7.15
N GLY A 50 6.64 7.06 -7.39
CA GLY A 50 6.32 5.65 -7.25
C GLY A 50 5.80 5.30 -5.86
N ILE A 51 6.55 5.64 -4.81
CA ILE A 51 6.16 5.38 -3.42
C ILE A 51 4.94 6.24 -3.05
N GLY A 52 4.94 7.53 -3.38
CA GLY A 52 3.84 8.44 -3.05
C GLY A 52 2.49 7.99 -3.61
N PHE A 53 2.42 7.70 -4.91
CA PHE A 53 1.17 7.26 -5.55
C PHE A 53 0.75 5.85 -5.14
N SER A 54 1.69 4.92 -4.97
CA SER A 54 1.37 3.57 -4.49
C SER A 54 0.87 3.56 -3.05
N MET A 55 1.42 4.44 -2.19
CA MET A 55 0.96 4.68 -0.84
C MET A 55 -0.44 5.29 -0.83
N LEU A 56 -0.70 6.36 -1.60
CA LEU A 56 -2.02 6.96 -1.71
C LEU A 56 -3.09 5.95 -2.16
N LEU A 57 -2.77 5.12 -3.16
CA LEU A 57 -3.67 4.06 -3.61
C LEU A 57 -3.92 3.05 -2.48
N SER A 58 -2.87 2.63 -1.77
CA SER A 58 -2.99 1.74 -0.62
C SER A 58 -3.92 2.30 0.44
N ASP A 59 -3.78 3.59 0.75
CA ASP A 59 -4.58 4.29 1.75
C ASP A 59 -6.05 4.29 1.38
N VAL A 60 -6.37 4.55 0.11
CA VAL A 60 -7.74 4.48 -0.40
C VAL A 60 -8.29 3.06 -0.25
N ILE A 61 -7.54 2.02 -0.62
CA ILE A 61 -8.00 0.63 -0.50
C ILE A 61 -8.25 0.25 0.97
N LEU A 62 -7.35 0.63 1.87
CA LEU A 62 -7.46 0.39 3.30
C LEU A 62 -8.63 1.16 3.92
N ALA A 63 -8.77 2.45 3.60
CA ALA A 63 -9.85 3.29 4.07
C ALA A 63 -11.22 2.75 3.62
N VAL A 64 -11.38 2.41 2.34
CA VAL A 64 -12.61 1.80 1.83
C VAL A 64 -12.92 0.50 2.57
N THR A 65 -11.91 -0.34 2.80
CA THR A 65 -12.08 -1.60 3.54
C THR A 65 -12.46 -1.36 5.01
N PHE A 66 -11.91 -0.31 5.64
CA PHE A 66 -12.24 0.09 6.99
C PHE A 66 -13.68 0.59 7.10
N PHE A 67 -14.08 1.56 6.26
CA PHE A 67 -15.42 2.12 6.28
C PHE A 67 -16.48 1.08 5.93
N LYS A 68 -16.21 0.16 5.00
CA LYS A 68 -17.17 -0.92 4.66
C LYS A 68 -17.62 -1.72 5.89
N LYS A 69 -16.77 -1.89 6.90
CA LYS A 69 -17.06 -2.64 8.12
C LYS A 69 -17.67 -1.81 9.26
N ARG A 70 -17.77 -0.49 9.11
CA ARG A 70 -18.28 0.41 10.15
C ARG A 70 -19.76 0.70 9.99
N SER A 71 -20.42 1.02 11.10
CA SER A 71 -21.83 1.39 11.15
C SER A 71 -22.11 2.66 10.34
N LEU A 72 -23.37 2.82 9.91
CA LEU A 72 -23.79 3.99 9.13
C LEU A 72 -23.60 5.28 9.93
N SER A 73 -23.87 5.28 11.23
CA SER A 73 -23.64 6.43 12.13
C SER A 73 -22.19 6.88 12.13
N PHE A 74 -21.23 5.95 12.19
CA PHE A 74 -19.81 6.29 12.13
C PHE A 74 -19.43 6.92 10.78
N LYS A 75 -20.00 6.41 9.66
CA LYS A 75 -19.75 6.97 8.32
C LYS A 75 -20.27 8.41 8.21
N ILE A 76 -21.45 8.69 8.77
CA ILE A 76 -22.01 10.05 8.80
C ILE A 76 -21.09 10.99 9.59
N VAL A 77 -20.68 10.61 10.80
CA VAL A 77 -19.78 11.43 11.62
C VAL A 77 -18.43 11.65 10.90
N ALA A 78 -17.87 10.61 10.30
CA ALA A 78 -16.63 10.70 9.55
C ALA A 78 -16.74 11.61 8.32
N ALA A 79 -17.92 11.66 7.68
CA ALA A 79 -18.20 12.54 6.55
C ALA A 79 -18.40 14.01 6.98
N ILE A 80 -19.01 14.26 8.14
CA ILE A 80 -19.10 15.61 8.71
C ILE A 80 -17.71 16.13 9.07
N LEU A 81 -16.87 15.27 9.68
CA LEU A 81 -15.50 15.57 10.06
C LEU A 81 -14.49 15.21 8.95
N TRP A 82 -14.87 15.34 7.68
CA TRP A 82 -14.06 14.82 6.57
C TRP A 82 -12.60 15.30 6.53
N PRO A 83 -12.22 16.55 6.90
CA PRO A 83 -10.81 16.96 6.83
C PRO A 83 -9.97 16.21 7.88
N ILE A 84 -10.53 16.02 9.07
CA ILE A 84 -9.88 15.28 10.16
C ILE A 84 -9.78 13.81 9.78
N THR A 85 -10.87 13.23 9.28
CA THR A 85 -10.92 11.86 8.79
C THR A 85 -9.88 11.62 7.70
N ALA A 86 -9.78 12.52 6.71
CA ALA A 86 -8.81 12.44 5.63
C ALA A 86 -7.36 12.52 6.14
N ALA A 87 -7.06 13.45 7.06
CA ALA A 87 -5.75 13.55 7.69
C ALA A 87 -5.39 12.26 8.43
N CYS A 88 -6.31 11.71 9.24
CA CYS A 88 -6.08 10.46 9.96
C CYS A 88 -5.81 9.29 9.00
N ILE A 89 -6.56 9.18 7.91
CA ILE A 89 -6.37 8.14 6.89
C ILE A 89 -4.98 8.28 6.25
N PHE A 90 -4.60 9.49 5.86
CA PHE A 90 -3.32 9.75 5.22
C PHE A 90 -2.15 9.41 6.16
N TYR A 91 -2.17 9.91 7.41
CA TYR A 91 -1.09 9.61 8.37
C TYR A 91 -1.02 8.12 8.74
N ALA A 92 -2.17 7.48 8.98
CA ALA A 92 -2.21 6.05 9.24
C ALA A 92 -1.72 5.25 8.03
N GLY A 93 -2.09 5.69 6.83
CA GLY A 93 -1.67 5.15 5.56
C GLY A 93 -0.15 5.17 5.36
N VAL A 94 0.45 6.36 5.49
CA VAL A 94 1.90 6.56 5.47
C VAL A 94 2.61 5.65 6.46
N ALA A 95 2.14 5.62 7.71
CA ALA A 95 2.77 4.83 8.77
C ALA A 95 2.63 3.32 8.55
N LEU A 96 1.51 2.87 7.98
CA LEU A 96 1.19 1.45 7.83
C LEU A 96 1.53 0.88 6.46
N TYR A 97 1.88 1.69 5.47
CA TYR A 97 2.11 1.23 4.11
C TYR A 97 3.16 0.11 4.03
N ILE A 98 4.38 0.37 4.50
CA ILE A 98 5.47 -0.62 4.47
C ILE A 98 5.14 -1.84 5.36
N PRO A 99 4.72 -1.69 6.63
CA PRO A 99 4.32 -2.83 7.46
C PRO A 99 3.22 -3.68 6.84
N TYR A 100 2.24 -3.06 6.18
CA TYR A 100 1.10 -3.76 5.59
C TYR A 100 1.50 -4.53 4.33
N GLN A 101 2.38 -3.99 3.51
CA GLN A 101 2.96 -4.71 2.37
C GLN A 101 3.72 -5.96 2.82
N ILE A 102 4.59 -5.83 3.83
CA ILE A 102 5.34 -6.95 4.42
C ILE A 102 4.37 -7.99 5.00
N TYR A 103 3.38 -7.56 5.77
CA TYR A 103 2.37 -8.45 6.35
C TYR A 103 1.64 -9.27 5.28
N ASN A 104 1.23 -8.65 4.17
CA ASN A 104 0.55 -9.34 3.09
C ASN A 104 1.45 -10.38 2.42
N ILE A 105 2.72 -10.05 2.16
CA ILE A 105 3.69 -11.00 1.59
C ILE A 105 3.88 -12.21 2.51
N VAL A 106 4.18 -11.98 3.79
CA VAL A 106 4.38 -13.05 4.79
C VAL A 106 3.16 -13.96 4.85
N LYS A 107 1.97 -13.36 4.86
CA LYS A 107 0.72 -14.12 4.95
C LYS A 107 0.43 -14.94 3.69
N ILE A 108 0.74 -14.42 2.51
CA ILE A 108 0.63 -15.18 1.25
C ILE A 108 1.57 -16.38 1.24
N VAL A 109 2.81 -16.20 1.72
CA VAL A 109 3.81 -17.29 1.78
C VAL A 109 3.37 -18.37 2.78
N LYS A 110 2.90 -17.96 3.98
CA LYS A 110 2.44 -18.89 5.01
C LYS A 110 1.18 -19.67 4.62
N GLU A 111 0.25 -19.05 3.87
CA GLU A 111 -0.93 -19.76 3.35
C GLU A 111 -0.60 -20.70 2.19
N LYS A 112 0.54 -20.52 1.50
CA LYS A 112 1.03 -21.44 0.47
C LYS A 112 1.75 -22.65 1.08
N ASN A 113 2.51 -22.43 2.15
CA ASN A 113 3.25 -23.45 2.89
C ASN A 113 2.72 -23.51 4.33
N PRO A 114 1.57 -24.16 4.57
CA PRO A 114 1.07 -24.33 5.92
C PRO A 114 2.12 -25.06 6.76
N PRO A 115 2.36 -24.65 8.01
CA PRO A 115 3.23 -25.42 8.90
C PRO A 115 2.69 -26.85 8.99
N GLU A 116 3.56 -27.84 8.74
CA GLU A 116 3.22 -29.25 9.00
C GLU A 116 2.76 -29.35 10.45
N LEU A 117 1.50 -29.73 10.66
CA LEU A 117 0.99 -30.03 11.99
C LEU A 117 1.92 -31.10 12.59
N PRO A 118 2.41 -30.94 13.85
CA PRO A 118 3.14 -32.01 14.49
C PRO A 118 2.21 -33.23 14.50
N LYS A 119 2.63 -34.30 13.81
CA LYS A 119 1.90 -35.58 13.80
C LYS A 119 1.60 -35.91 15.26
N GLN A 120 0.33 -35.88 15.64
CA GLN A 120 -0.10 -36.36 16.93
C GLN A 120 0.42 -37.80 17.01
N LYS A 121 1.36 -38.04 17.91
CA LYS A 121 1.79 -39.39 18.25
C LYS A 121 0.55 -40.08 18.80
N GLU A 122 -0.04 -40.97 18.01
CA GLU A 122 -1.03 -41.91 18.49
C GLU A 122 -0.38 -42.65 19.67
N ALA A 123 -0.87 -42.35 20.87
CA ALA A 123 -0.47 -43.04 22.07
C ALA A 123 -1.14 -44.42 22.03
N VAL A 124 -0.29 -45.44 21.87
CA VAL A 124 -0.58 -46.87 22.03
C VAL A 124 -0.92 -47.16 23.49
#